data_AF-A0A1S6HMF7-F1
#
_entry.id   AF-A0A1S6HMF7-F1
#
_cell.length_a   1.000
_cell.length_b   1.000
_cell.length_c   1.000
_cell.angle_alpha   90.00
_cell.angle_beta   90.00
_cell.angle_gamma   90.00
#
_symmetry.space_group_name_H-M   'P 1'
#
loop_
_entity.id
_entity.type
_entity.pdbx_description
1 polymer ?
#
loop_
_entity_poly.entity_id
_entity_poly.type
_entity_poly.pdbx_seq_one_letter_code
_entity_poly.pdbx_strand_id
1 'polypeptide(L)'
;MKRNLSPLYLALVCAGLTACGSSDDSTTTPTTEPGKIYSVSFAAGTDVDGQVCADSNQNFVCDMGETQADMTAGVANLSSEDVAVLNNYYIVQSEGASSDKPMVRYLASAAIADKSEVTLSPVSSMVSGLMLNGMTQEKALASIATSLNKQFKLELPTDASLLQHHDALTDFNPKFDIMWQAIGGEAVQSPALLAAMSQHLASWAGMTDEEMASFAKDIVGYASQLNSAYPMTDTGITLFADGSAFASDSQDEQFAGQDANYGLDKTNNDNSDGLAGFSYLKLDAKGEALVADAQQWSCVKDLNTGLIWENKAADGASVQDKDHLLVYIKDDRAVIEGEVSEASCDDANGICTIAQYKTYLNELEEKQGLCGVKDWQLPTFDQLYSLVNFASTDSGSDDVQMAVDIKFFPNTADNDYWTSTPSVENYASMDQSAYMWTLGFNRWYMGATTSYSYCVSQDDCDYPSALPVRLVGVK
;
A
#
# COMPACT_ATOMS: atom_id res chain seq x y z
N MET A 1 3.64 4.05 -0.11
CA MET A 1 2.20 3.85 -0.41
C MET A 1 2.11 2.81 -1.52
N LYS A 2 1.92 1.52 -1.21
CA LYS A 2 1.42 0.56 -2.20
C LYS A 2 -0.09 0.43 -1.97
N ARG A 3 -0.87 0.93 -2.92
CA ARG A 3 -2.25 0.49 -3.14
C ARG A 3 -2.32 -0.12 -4.53
N ASN A 4 -1.59 -1.22 -4.70
CA ASN A 4 -1.66 -2.05 -5.88
C ASN A 4 -2.61 -3.20 -5.63
N LEU A 5 -3.92 -2.92 -5.67
CA LEU A 5 -4.84 -3.89 -6.24
C LEU A 5 -4.85 -3.64 -7.76
N SER A 6 -3.82 -4.14 -8.44
CA SER A 6 -3.98 -4.50 -9.84
C SER A 6 -4.97 -5.65 -9.86
N PRO A 7 -6.12 -5.56 -10.56
CA PRO A 7 -6.93 -6.74 -10.79
C PRO A 7 -6.07 -7.73 -11.60
N LEU A 8 -5.56 -8.74 -10.91
CA LEU A 8 -4.83 -9.85 -11.49
C LEU A 8 -5.82 -10.66 -12.33
N TYR A 9 -5.96 -10.29 -13.60
CA TYR A 9 -6.68 -11.06 -14.61
C TYR A 9 -5.87 -11.06 -15.91
N LEU A 10 -4.75 -11.79 -15.94
CA LEU A 10 -4.40 -12.68 -17.06
C LEU A 10 -3.16 -13.53 -16.76
N ALA A 11 -3.33 -14.57 -15.94
CA ALA A 11 -2.39 -15.70 -15.90
C ALA A 11 -3.16 -17.01 -15.78
N LEU A 12 -4.17 -17.20 -16.65
CA LEU A 12 -4.93 -18.44 -16.71
C LEU A 12 -5.59 -18.70 -18.07
N VAL A 13 -4.88 -18.44 -19.17
CA VAL A 13 -5.14 -19.13 -20.45
C VAL A 13 -3.82 -19.23 -21.23
N CYS A 14 -3.10 -20.34 -21.04
CA CYS A 14 -2.33 -21.03 -22.09
C CYS A 14 -1.72 -22.35 -21.56
N ALA A 15 -2.49 -23.11 -20.78
CA ALA A 15 -2.30 -24.55 -20.67
C ALA A 15 -3.46 -25.20 -21.43
N GLY A 16 -3.30 -25.40 -22.74
CA GLY A 16 -4.33 -26.10 -23.52
C GLY A 16 -4.41 -25.81 -25.00
N LEU A 17 -3.28 -25.74 -25.72
CA LEU A 17 -3.25 -25.96 -27.18
C LEU A 17 -1.94 -26.65 -27.59
N THR A 18 -1.64 -27.83 -27.02
CA THR A 18 -0.83 -28.82 -27.72
C THR A 18 -1.77 -29.64 -28.59
N ALA A 19 -2.07 -29.12 -29.78
CA ALA A 19 -2.68 -29.88 -30.86
C ALA A 19 -1.78 -29.84 -32.09
N CYS A 20 -1.40 -31.04 -32.54
CA CYS A 20 -0.76 -31.38 -33.81
C CYS A 20 0.65 -30.83 -34.08
N GLY A 21 1.64 -31.66 -33.75
CA GLY A 21 2.86 -31.75 -34.55
C GLY A 21 2.52 -32.28 -35.94
N SER A 22 2.69 -31.43 -36.95
CA SER A 22 2.98 -31.85 -38.32
C SER A 22 4.23 -31.09 -38.74
N SER A 23 5.30 -31.85 -38.97
CA SER A 23 6.53 -31.40 -39.57
C SER A 23 6.25 -30.84 -40.95
N ASP A 24 6.50 -29.55 -41.17
CA ASP A 24 6.83 -29.05 -42.48
C ASP A 24 7.93 -28.00 -42.38
N ASP A 25 8.98 -28.28 -43.15
CA ASP A 25 10.20 -27.54 -43.33
C ASP A 25 9.86 -26.25 -44.11
N SER A 26 9.83 -25.10 -43.44
CA SER A 26 9.81 -23.82 -44.14
C SER A 26 10.75 -22.83 -43.47
N THR A 27 11.75 -22.45 -44.25
CA THR A 27 12.68 -21.35 -44.00
C THR A 27 11.94 -20.04 -44.19
N THR A 28 11.16 -19.63 -43.19
CA THR A 28 10.62 -18.26 -43.11
C THR A 28 11.50 -17.45 -42.16
N THR A 29 12.25 -16.50 -42.71
CA THR A 29 12.80 -15.39 -41.93
C THR A 29 11.68 -14.79 -41.08
N PRO A 30 11.86 -14.58 -39.77
CA PRO A 30 10.84 -13.95 -38.94
C PRO A 30 10.62 -12.54 -39.48
N THR A 31 9.48 -12.31 -40.12
CA THR A 31 8.97 -10.96 -40.32
C THR A 31 8.57 -10.45 -38.95
N THR A 32 9.34 -9.51 -38.39
CA THR A 32 8.91 -8.71 -37.24
C THR A 32 7.56 -8.09 -37.58
N GLU A 33 6.49 -8.56 -36.93
CA GLU A 33 5.23 -7.84 -36.99
C GLU A 33 5.46 -6.41 -36.48
N PRO A 34 4.87 -5.39 -37.11
CA PRO A 34 4.93 -4.03 -36.55
C PRO A 34 4.40 -4.07 -35.12
N GLY A 35 5.15 -3.49 -34.19
CA GLY A 35 4.78 -3.41 -32.78
C GLY A 35 3.35 -2.91 -32.62
N LYS A 36 2.57 -3.53 -31.73
CA LYS A 36 1.21 -3.10 -31.47
C LYS A 36 1.27 -1.73 -30.79
N ILE A 37 0.73 -0.70 -31.45
CA ILE A 37 0.61 0.64 -30.87
C ILE A 37 -0.68 0.70 -30.06
N TYR A 38 -0.54 0.95 -28.77
CA TYR A 38 -1.62 1.27 -27.86
C TYR A 38 -1.89 2.76 -27.87
N SER A 39 -3.17 3.14 -27.85
CA SER A 39 -3.61 4.53 -27.92
C SER A 39 -4.62 4.86 -26.84
N VAL A 40 -4.50 6.05 -26.28
CA VAL A 40 -5.45 6.59 -25.29
C VAL A 40 -5.75 8.03 -25.68
N SER A 41 -7.03 8.34 -25.81
CA SER A 41 -7.51 9.68 -26.09
C SER A 41 -7.93 10.36 -24.79
N PHE A 42 -7.67 11.65 -24.68
CA PHE A 42 -8.01 12.43 -23.49
C PHE A 42 -8.99 13.54 -23.83
N ALA A 43 -9.94 13.73 -22.91
CA ALA A 43 -10.90 14.82 -22.93
C ALA A 43 -10.87 15.57 -21.60
N ALA A 44 -10.85 16.89 -21.65
CA ALA A 44 -10.94 17.79 -20.52
C ALA A 44 -11.74 19.05 -20.92
N GLY A 45 -11.90 20.00 -19.99
CA GLY A 45 -12.45 21.32 -20.31
C GLY A 45 -11.68 22.00 -21.44
N THR A 46 -12.35 22.80 -22.26
CA THR A 46 -11.72 23.46 -23.43
C THR A 46 -10.69 24.53 -23.05
N ASP A 47 -10.66 24.94 -21.79
CA ASP A 47 -9.69 25.84 -21.16
C ASP A 47 -8.47 25.08 -20.58
N VAL A 48 -8.40 23.77 -20.81
CA VAL A 48 -7.32 22.90 -20.33
C VAL A 48 -6.31 22.69 -21.43
N ASP A 49 -5.23 23.46 -21.34
CA ASP A 49 -4.01 23.29 -22.11
C ASP A 49 -2.87 22.86 -21.18
N GLY A 50 -1.88 22.15 -21.72
CA GLY A 50 -0.70 21.73 -20.96
C GLY A 50 -0.08 20.45 -21.50
N GLN A 51 0.70 19.78 -20.67
CA GLN A 51 1.28 18.47 -20.97
C GLN A 51 0.48 17.38 -20.27
N VAL A 52 0.03 16.37 -21.02
CA VAL A 52 -0.52 15.14 -20.47
C VAL A 52 0.53 14.05 -20.52
N CYS A 53 0.59 13.21 -19.49
CA CYS A 53 1.46 12.04 -19.48
C CYS A 53 0.83 10.87 -18.75
N ALA A 54 1.32 9.67 -19.08
CA ALA A 54 1.09 8.46 -18.30
C ALA A 54 2.13 8.41 -17.17
N ASP A 55 1.70 8.73 -15.95
CA ASP A 55 2.50 8.80 -14.73
C ASP A 55 2.90 7.38 -14.29
N SER A 56 4.07 6.97 -14.78
CA SER A 56 4.63 5.64 -14.66
C SER A 56 5.36 5.42 -13.34
N ASN A 57 5.92 6.49 -12.76
CA ASN A 57 6.64 6.44 -11.49
C ASN A 57 5.77 6.90 -10.29
N GLN A 58 4.53 7.33 -10.57
CA GLN A 58 3.50 7.73 -9.60
C GLN A 58 3.94 8.90 -8.71
N ASN A 59 4.78 9.78 -9.25
CA ASN A 59 5.28 10.93 -8.52
C ASN A 59 4.46 12.21 -8.78
N PHE A 60 3.38 12.11 -9.58
CA PHE A 60 2.48 13.22 -9.89
C PHE A 60 3.15 14.32 -10.72
N VAL A 61 4.17 13.97 -11.52
CA VAL A 61 4.90 14.88 -12.42
C VAL A 61 5.14 14.19 -13.75
N CYS A 62 4.85 14.88 -14.86
CA CYS A 62 5.27 14.44 -16.17
C CYS A 62 6.79 14.59 -16.29
N ASP A 63 7.47 13.47 -16.19
CA ASP A 63 8.93 13.41 -16.23
C ASP A 63 9.47 13.08 -17.63
N MET A 64 10.72 13.48 -17.85
CA MET A 64 11.46 13.01 -19.03
C MET A 64 11.61 11.48 -18.96
N GLY A 65 11.03 10.79 -19.94
CA GLY A 65 11.01 9.32 -20.01
C GLY A 65 9.60 8.74 -19.97
N GLU A 66 8.62 9.53 -19.56
CA GLU A 66 7.22 9.12 -19.59
C GLU A 66 6.58 9.33 -20.96
N THR A 67 5.55 8.55 -21.25
CA THR A 67 4.75 8.74 -22.46
C THR A 67 3.91 10.00 -22.29
N GLN A 68 4.18 11.02 -23.10
CA GLN A 68 3.61 12.36 -22.96
C GLN A 68 3.12 12.93 -24.29
N ALA A 69 2.16 13.86 -24.22
CA ALA A 69 1.64 14.61 -25.35
C ALA A 69 1.18 16.00 -24.91
N ASP A 70 1.11 16.92 -25.88
CA ASP A 70 0.51 18.23 -25.65
C ASP A 70 -1.02 18.10 -25.65
N MET A 71 -1.66 18.69 -24.65
CA MET A 71 -3.09 18.90 -24.59
C MET A 71 -3.40 20.30 -25.13
N THR A 72 -4.31 20.35 -26.10
CA THR A 72 -4.78 21.60 -26.71
C THR A 72 -6.29 21.63 -26.77
N ALA A 73 -6.88 22.69 -26.23
CA ALA A 73 -8.32 22.87 -26.08
C ALA A 73 -9.01 21.67 -25.42
N GLY A 74 -8.38 21.11 -24.39
CA GLY A 74 -8.89 19.96 -23.64
C GLY A 74 -8.75 18.61 -24.33
N VAL A 75 -8.05 18.52 -25.47
CA VAL A 75 -7.89 17.28 -26.22
C VAL A 75 -6.42 16.89 -26.33
N ALA A 76 -6.12 15.62 -26.07
CA ALA A 76 -4.81 15.03 -26.30
C ALA A 76 -4.91 13.56 -26.73
N ASN A 77 -3.83 13.01 -27.27
CA ASN A 77 -3.71 11.58 -27.56
C ASN A 77 -2.32 11.08 -27.18
N LEU A 78 -2.25 10.01 -26.40
CA LEU A 78 -1.01 9.28 -26.15
C LEU A 78 -0.97 8.03 -27.02
N SER A 79 0.21 7.72 -27.53
CA SER A 79 0.48 6.51 -28.30
C SER A 79 1.77 5.90 -27.79
N SER A 80 1.79 4.59 -27.53
CA SER A 80 3.00 3.87 -27.13
C SER A 80 2.98 2.45 -27.66
N GLU A 81 4.15 1.90 -27.92
CA GLU A 81 4.32 0.46 -28.15
C GLU A 81 4.31 -0.32 -26.83
N ASP A 82 4.48 0.37 -25.69
CA ASP A 82 4.41 -0.21 -24.36
C ASP A 82 2.97 -0.24 -23.83
N VAL A 83 2.48 -1.44 -23.50
CA VAL A 83 1.15 -1.66 -22.92
C VAL A 83 0.98 -1.00 -21.55
N ALA A 84 2.09 -0.68 -20.85
CA ALA A 84 2.07 0.04 -19.59
C ALA A 84 1.35 1.39 -19.69
N VAL A 85 1.33 2.01 -20.88
CA VAL A 85 0.57 3.24 -21.13
C VAL A 85 -0.91 3.09 -20.75
N LEU A 86 -1.50 1.88 -20.83
CA LEU A 86 -2.90 1.62 -20.50
C LEU A 86 -3.17 1.47 -18.99
N ASN A 87 -2.13 1.20 -18.20
CA ASN A 87 -2.23 0.81 -16.79
C ASN A 87 -1.75 1.89 -15.81
N ASN A 88 -1.28 3.02 -16.33
CA ASN A 88 -0.82 4.15 -15.52
C ASN A 88 -1.97 5.11 -15.18
N TYR A 89 -1.78 5.89 -14.13
CA TYR A 89 -2.58 7.08 -13.95
C TYR A 89 -2.17 8.13 -14.98
N TYR A 90 -3.11 8.97 -15.38
CA TYR A 90 -2.82 10.07 -16.29
C TYR A 90 -2.96 11.39 -15.57
N ILE A 91 -1.99 12.26 -15.80
CA ILE A 91 -2.02 13.62 -15.27
C ILE A 91 -1.95 14.60 -16.42
N VAL A 92 -2.64 15.71 -16.26
CA VAL A 92 -2.37 16.93 -17.04
C VAL A 92 -1.74 17.95 -16.13
N GLN A 93 -0.57 18.45 -16.48
CA GLN A 93 0.13 19.48 -15.72
C GLN A 93 -0.43 20.86 -16.01
N SER A 94 -0.39 21.73 -14.99
CA SER A 94 -0.66 23.15 -15.14
C SER A 94 0.51 23.85 -15.85
N GLU A 95 0.24 24.92 -16.60
CA GLU A 95 1.30 25.78 -17.15
C GLU A 95 2.22 26.30 -16.03
N GLY A 96 3.53 26.09 -16.16
CA GLY A 96 4.53 26.49 -15.17
C GLY A 96 4.85 25.45 -14.09
N ALA A 97 4.31 24.23 -14.18
CA ALA A 97 4.73 23.09 -13.37
C ALA A 97 6.24 22.80 -13.55
N SER A 98 6.90 22.37 -12.48
CA SER A 98 8.30 21.93 -12.51
C SER A 98 8.53 20.86 -11.44
N SER A 99 9.67 20.17 -11.47
CA SER A 99 10.05 19.18 -10.43
C SER A 99 9.99 19.75 -9.01
N ASP A 100 10.29 21.04 -8.84
CA ASP A 100 10.33 21.73 -7.53
C ASP A 100 8.95 22.30 -7.12
N LYS A 101 7.99 22.32 -8.06
CA LYS A 101 6.61 22.76 -7.88
C LYS A 101 5.70 21.88 -8.73
N PRO A 102 5.46 20.62 -8.32
CA PRO A 102 4.58 19.73 -9.03
C PRO A 102 3.16 20.33 -8.98
N MET A 103 2.63 20.68 -10.14
CA MET A 103 1.28 21.22 -10.27
C MET A 103 0.50 20.33 -11.22
N VAL A 104 0.06 19.16 -10.73
CA VAL A 104 -0.99 18.41 -11.41
C VAL A 104 -2.21 19.31 -11.48
N ARG A 105 -2.76 19.50 -12.67
CA ARG A 105 -4.05 20.17 -12.84
C ARG A 105 -5.16 19.17 -12.56
N TYR A 106 -5.18 18.05 -13.30
CA TYR A 106 -6.12 16.94 -13.08
C TYR A 106 -5.43 15.58 -13.19
N LEU A 107 -6.06 14.59 -12.56
CA LEU A 107 -5.66 13.19 -12.51
C LEU A 107 -6.81 12.29 -13.01
N ALA A 108 -6.49 11.20 -13.68
CA ALA A 108 -7.45 10.15 -14.02
C ALA A 108 -6.82 8.76 -13.86
N SER A 109 -7.65 7.76 -13.55
CA SER A 109 -7.24 6.37 -13.45
C SER A 109 -6.89 5.76 -14.81
N ALA A 110 -6.25 4.59 -14.76
CA ALA A 110 -5.89 3.79 -15.93
C ALA A 110 -7.02 3.58 -16.94
N ALA A 111 -6.65 3.48 -18.21
CA ALA A 111 -7.57 3.31 -19.34
C ALA A 111 -8.06 1.85 -19.47
N ILE A 112 -7.22 0.90 -19.03
CA ILE A 112 -7.47 -0.56 -18.98
C ILE A 112 -7.68 -1.21 -20.38
N ALA A 113 -7.97 -0.43 -21.43
CA ALA A 113 -8.16 -0.89 -22.79
C ALA A 113 -7.58 0.08 -23.84
N ASP A 114 -7.15 -0.48 -24.96
CA ASP A 114 -6.69 0.27 -26.15
C ASP A 114 -7.86 1.06 -26.76
N LYS A 115 -7.56 2.27 -27.23
CA LYS A 115 -8.49 3.24 -27.84
C LYS A 115 -9.58 3.72 -26.89
N SER A 116 -9.34 3.61 -25.58
CA SER A 116 -10.22 4.21 -24.58
C SER A 116 -10.07 5.73 -24.58
N GLU A 117 -11.17 6.38 -24.24
CA GLU A 117 -11.24 7.81 -23.97
C GLU A 117 -11.25 8.03 -22.46
N VAL A 118 -10.34 8.85 -21.96
CA VAL A 118 -10.16 9.16 -20.54
C VAL A 118 -10.51 10.63 -20.31
N THR A 119 -11.45 10.87 -19.39
CA THR A 119 -11.81 12.24 -19.00
C THR A 119 -10.95 12.72 -17.84
N LEU A 120 -10.24 13.82 -18.04
CA LEU A 120 -9.45 14.53 -17.03
C LEU A 120 -10.26 15.72 -16.49
N SER A 121 -10.63 15.65 -15.22
CA SER A 121 -11.50 16.62 -14.56
C SER A 121 -11.28 16.65 -13.04
N PRO A 122 -11.84 17.65 -12.34
CA PRO A 122 -11.95 17.62 -10.88
C PRO A 122 -12.52 16.31 -10.32
N VAL A 123 -13.58 15.78 -10.93
CA VAL A 123 -14.22 14.54 -10.48
C VAL A 123 -13.33 13.32 -10.71
N SER A 124 -12.70 13.19 -11.87
CA SER A 124 -11.77 12.08 -12.13
C SER A 124 -10.60 12.11 -11.14
N SER A 125 -10.15 13.32 -10.76
CA SER A 125 -9.07 13.52 -9.79
C SER A 125 -9.47 13.05 -8.39
N MET A 126 -10.68 13.41 -7.96
CA MET A 126 -11.25 13.00 -6.67
C MET A 126 -11.52 11.49 -6.60
N VAL A 127 -12.02 10.89 -7.69
CA VAL A 127 -12.21 9.44 -7.82
C VAL A 127 -10.86 8.73 -7.69
N SER A 128 -9.87 9.19 -8.45
CA SER A 128 -8.50 8.64 -8.42
C SER A 128 -7.88 8.78 -7.04
N GLY A 129 -8.07 9.91 -6.36
CA GLY A 129 -7.64 10.12 -4.98
C GLY A 129 -8.26 9.12 -4.00
N LEU A 130 -9.56 8.84 -4.10
CA LEU A 130 -10.22 7.82 -3.27
C LEU A 130 -9.76 6.40 -3.62
N MET A 131 -9.49 6.11 -4.89
CA MET A 131 -8.97 4.80 -5.33
C MET A 131 -7.56 4.54 -4.84
N LEU A 132 -6.67 5.52 -5.01
CA LEU A 132 -5.36 5.56 -4.38
C LEU A 132 -5.45 5.63 -2.86
N ASN A 133 -6.62 6.02 -2.34
CA ASN A 133 -6.97 5.88 -0.93
C ASN A 133 -7.72 4.57 -0.58
N GLY A 134 -7.63 3.54 -1.42
CA GLY A 134 -8.04 2.15 -1.13
C GLY A 134 -9.50 1.85 -1.40
N MET A 135 -10.23 2.81 -1.95
CA MET A 135 -11.62 2.62 -2.34
C MET A 135 -11.71 1.94 -3.71
N THR A 136 -12.71 1.08 -3.92
CA THR A 136 -13.00 0.60 -5.28
C THR A 136 -13.55 1.74 -6.14
N GLN A 137 -13.32 1.69 -7.45
CA GLN A 137 -13.82 2.71 -8.39
C GLN A 137 -15.34 2.92 -8.27
N GLU A 138 -16.11 1.84 -8.18
CA GLU A 138 -17.57 1.88 -8.01
C GLU A 138 -17.98 2.64 -6.74
N LYS A 139 -17.33 2.35 -5.60
CA LYS A 139 -17.61 3.05 -4.33
C LYS A 139 -17.17 4.50 -4.38
N ALA A 140 -16.05 4.81 -5.03
CA ALA A 140 -15.55 6.18 -5.18
C ALA A 140 -16.52 7.03 -6.02
N LEU A 141 -16.95 6.52 -7.18
CA LEU A 141 -17.94 7.17 -8.05
C LEU A 141 -19.25 7.41 -7.32
N ALA A 142 -19.80 6.39 -6.65
CA ALA A 142 -21.04 6.50 -5.91
C ALA A 142 -20.95 7.51 -4.75
N SER A 143 -19.83 7.52 -4.01
CA SER A 143 -19.59 8.45 -2.90
C SER A 143 -19.53 9.90 -3.37
N ILE A 144 -18.79 10.17 -4.46
CA ILE A 144 -18.65 11.51 -5.03
C ILE A 144 -19.97 11.99 -5.62
N ALA A 145 -20.63 11.17 -6.46
CA ALA A 145 -21.93 11.52 -7.03
C ALA A 145 -22.98 11.82 -5.95
N THR A 146 -23.05 11.00 -4.90
CA THR A 146 -23.98 11.22 -3.78
C THR A 146 -23.71 12.56 -3.09
N SER A 147 -22.43 12.87 -2.87
CA SER A 147 -22.03 14.13 -2.24
C SER A 147 -22.34 15.33 -3.14
N LEU A 148 -22.00 15.26 -4.43
CA LEU A 148 -22.30 16.32 -5.40
C LEU A 148 -23.80 16.56 -5.53
N ASN A 149 -24.59 15.51 -5.73
CA ASN A 149 -26.05 15.61 -5.85
C ASN A 149 -26.68 16.26 -4.62
N LYS A 150 -26.23 15.86 -3.42
CA LYS A 150 -26.76 16.41 -2.17
C LYS A 150 -26.37 17.88 -1.97
N GLN A 151 -25.11 18.23 -2.22
CA GLN A 151 -24.54 19.50 -1.82
C GLN A 151 -24.74 20.60 -2.86
N PHE A 152 -24.62 20.24 -4.12
CA PHE A 152 -24.78 21.16 -5.26
C PHE A 152 -26.18 21.05 -5.89
N LYS A 153 -27.07 20.22 -5.34
CA LYS A 153 -28.45 20.01 -5.82
C LYS A 153 -28.49 19.58 -7.29
N LEU A 154 -27.65 18.60 -7.62
CA LEU A 154 -27.51 18.04 -8.96
C LEU A 154 -28.19 16.68 -9.07
N GLU A 155 -28.36 16.20 -10.30
CA GLU A 155 -28.88 14.87 -10.63
C GLU A 155 -27.87 14.12 -11.51
N LEU A 156 -26.77 13.69 -10.88
CA LEU A 156 -25.66 12.98 -11.53
C LEU A 156 -25.80 11.47 -11.33
N PRO A 157 -25.36 10.66 -12.31
CA PRO A 157 -25.28 9.21 -12.17
C PRO A 157 -24.21 8.80 -11.15
N THR A 158 -24.37 7.62 -10.54
CA THR A 158 -23.47 7.08 -9.51
C THR A 158 -22.47 6.05 -10.04
N ASP A 159 -22.42 5.88 -11.36
CA ASP A 159 -21.55 4.94 -12.07
C ASP A 159 -20.50 5.67 -12.94
N ALA A 160 -19.79 4.94 -13.81
CA ALA A 160 -18.72 5.50 -14.63
C ALA A 160 -19.18 6.63 -15.58
N SER A 161 -20.47 6.70 -15.91
CA SER A 161 -21.02 7.79 -16.73
C SER A 161 -20.94 9.15 -16.03
N LEU A 162 -20.73 9.19 -14.70
CA LEU A 162 -20.46 10.42 -13.95
C LEU A 162 -19.34 11.26 -14.57
N LEU A 163 -18.28 10.60 -15.06
CA LEU A 163 -17.10 11.28 -15.60
C LEU A 163 -17.41 12.08 -16.86
N GLN A 164 -18.48 11.73 -17.60
CA GLN A 164 -18.92 12.44 -18.80
C GLN A 164 -19.75 13.70 -18.49
N HIS A 165 -20.08 13.95 -17.22
CA HIS A 165 -20.93 15.06 -16.80
C HIS A 165 -20.14 16.25 -16.26
N HIS A 166 -18.84 16.36 -16.56
CA HIS A 166 -17.99 17.43 -16.02
C HIS A 166 -18.50 18.85 -16.38
N ASP A 167 -19.13 19.01 -17.55
CA ASP A 167 -19.73 20.28 -18.00
C ASP A 167 -20.90 20.73 -17.14
N ALA A 168 -21.59 19.81 -16.46
CA ALA A 168 -22.71 20.13 -15.57
C ALA A 168 -22.25 20.69 -14.22
N LEU A 169 -20.95 20.67 -13.92
CA LEU A 169 -20.37 20.97 -12.62
C LEU A 169 -19.83 22.40 -12.51
N THR A 170 -20.56 23.37 -13.05
CA THR A 170 -20.11 24.78 -13.17
C THR A 170 -19.78 25.45 -11.84
N ASP A 171 -20.45 25.07 -10.75
CA ASP A 171 -20.20 25.63 -9.42
C ASP A 171 -19.12 24.86 -8.64
N PHE A 172 -18.93 23.59 -8.96
CA PHE A 172 -18.00 22.69 -8.27
C PHE A 172 -16.59 22.77 -8.86
N ASN A 173 -16.45 22.76 -10.19
CA ASN A 173 -15.13 22.74 -10.85
C ASN A 173 -14.24 23.93 -10.41
N PRO A 174 -14.71 25.19 -10.41
CA PRO A 174 -13.88 26.32 -9.99
C PRO A 174 -13.46 26.23 -8.52
N LYS A 175 -14.32 25.67 -7.65
CA LYS A 175 -14.03 25.48 -6.22
C LYS A 175 -12.94 24.44 -6.00
N PHE A 176 -12.99 23.36 -6.77
CA PHE A 176 -11.91 22.37 -6.78
C PHE A 176 -10.58 23.03 -7.18
N ASP A 177 -10.57 23.82 -8.25
CA ASP A 177 -9.35 24.46 -8.74
C ASP A 177 -8.76 25.43 -7.71
N ILE A 178 -9.59 26.25 -7.06
CA ILE A 178 -9.16 27.16 -5.99
C ILE A 178 -8.54 26.38 -4.83
N MET A 179 -9.21 25.33 -4.35
CA MET A 179 -8.73 24.47 -3.27
C MET A 179 -7.39 23.82 -3.65
N TRP A 180 -7.33 23.24 -4.85
CA TRP A 180 -6.18 22.49 -5.32
C TRP A 180 -4.95 23.37 -5.53
N GLN A 181 -5.15 24.60 -6.05
CA GLN A 181 -4.10 25.61 -6.14
C GLN A 181 -3.61 26.06 -4.77
N ALA A 182 -4.52 26.27 -3.81
CA ALA A 182 -4.14 26.65 -2.45
C ALA A 182 -3.33 25.55 -1.74
N ILE A 183 -3.69 24.28 -1.92
CA ILE A 183 -2.93 23.13 -1.40
C ILE A 183 -1.51 23.09 -1.96
N GLY A 184 -1.33 23.32 -3.26
CA GLY A 184 -0.01 23.32 -3.89
C GLY A 184 0.95 24.40 -3.34
N GLY A 185 0.43 25.43 -2.68
CA GLY A 185 1.23 26.41 -1.94
C GLY A 185 1.65 25.99 -0.53
N GLU A 186 1.00 24.98 0.04
CA GLU A 186 1.12 24.59 1.46
C GLU A 186 1.77 23.21 1.66
N ALA A 187 1.66 22.29 0.69
CA ALA A 187 2.16 20.92 0.81
C ALA A 187 2.52 20.30 -0.56
N VAL A 188 3.32 19.23 -0.51
CA VAL A 188 3.57 18.38 -1.70
C VAL A 188 2.28 17.66 -2.07
N GLN A 189 1.90 17.74 -3.35
CA GLN A 189 0.71 17.07 -3.87
C GLN A 189 0.82 15.55 -3.66
N SER A 190 -0.25 14.91 -3.19
CA SER A 190 -0.30 13.49 -2.90
C SER A 190 -1.73 12.95 -3.02
N PRO A 191 -1.92 11.63 -3.21
CA PRO A 191 -3.25 11.05 -3.28
C PRO A 191 -4.11 11.30 -2.05
N ALA A 192 -3.48 11.39 -0.87
CA ALA A 192 -4.17 11.66 0.39
C ALA A 192 -4.83 13.04 0.42
N LEU A 193 -4.29 14.03 -0.29
CA LEU A 193 -4.91 15.35 -0.41
C LEU A 193 -6.22 15.26 -1.22
N LEU A 194 -6.19 14.60 -2.38
CA LEU A 194 -7.39 14.37 -3.19
C LEU A 194 -8.43 13.52 -2.44
N ALA A 195 -7.99 12.52 -1.68
CA ALA A 195 -8.86 11.71 -0.84
C ALA A 195 -9.50 12.52 0.29
N ALA A 196 -8.73 13.38 0.97
CA ALA A 196 -9.25 14.28 2.01
C ALA A 196 -10.26 15.27 1.41
N MET A 197 -9.98 15.86 0.25
CA MET A 197 -10.94 16.70 -0.48
C MET A 197 -12.24 15.96 -0.74
N SER A 198 -12.15 14.71 -1.21
CA SER A 198 -13.32 13.86 -1.45
C SER A 198 -14.14 13.55 -0.21
N GLN A 199 -13.48 13.23 0.90
CA GLN A 199 -14.16 12.93 2.16
C GLN A 199 -14.83 14.16 2.78
N HIS A 200 -14.30 15.36 2.50
CA HIS A 200 -14.80 16.62 3.03
C HIS A 200 -15.57 17.48 2.02
N LEU A 201 -15.91 16.93 0.85
CA LEU A 201 -16.70 17.61 -0.19
C LEU A 201 -18.03 18.16 0.34
N ALA A 202 -18.61 17.50 1.35
CA ALA A 202 -19.83 17.95 2.02
C ALA A 202 -19.73 19.35 2.63
N SER A 203 -18.54 19.79 3.01
CA SER A 203 -18.30 21.09 3.64
C SER A 203 -18.23 22.24 2.63
N TRP A 204 -18.07 21.95 1.33
CA TRP A 204 -17.78 22.98 0.31
C TRP A 204 -19.01 23.80 -0.10
N ALA A 205 -20.21 23.29 0.19
CA ALA A 205 -21.45 23.93 -0.21
C ALA A 205 -21.59 25.33 0.44
N GLY A 206 -21.70 26.36 -0.40
CA GLY A 206 -21.91 27.74 0.06
C GLY A 206 -20.65 28.46 0.57
N MET A 207 -19.48 27.81 0.58
CA MET A 207 -18.20 28.49 0.83
C MET A 207 -17.91 29.50 -0.28
N THR A 208 -17.39 30.66 0.07
CA THR A 208 -16.78 31.63 -0.84
C THR A 208 -15.40 31.14 -1.33
N ASP A 209 -14.85 31.79 -2.34
CA ASP A 209 -13.52 31.45 -2.88
C ASP A 209 -12.41 31.64 -1.82
N GLU A 210 -12.55 32.67 -0.97
CA GLU A 210 -11.65 32.94 0.15
C GLU A 210 -11.74 31.86 1.24
N GLU A 211 -12.95 31.39 1.56
CA GLU A 211 -13.16 30.29 2.50
C GLU A 211 -12.62 28.96 1.95
N MET A 212 -12.77 28.71 0.64
CA MET A 212 -12.16 27.53 -0.02
C MET A 212 -10.65 27.55 0.12
N ALA A 213 -10.00 28.68 -0.20
CA ALA A 213 -8.55 28.81 -0.06
C ALA A 213 -8.08 28.64 1.40
N SER A 214 -8.83 29.17 2.37
CA SER A 214 -8.50 28.99 3.79
C SER A 214 -8.69 27.54 4.26
N PHE A 215 -9.70 26.83 3.75
CA PHE A 215 -10.01 25.44 4.13
C PHE A 215 -8.97 24.44 3.59
N ALA A 216 -8.13 24.84 2.62
CA ALA A 216 -7.00 24.04 2.13
C ALA A 216 -6.06 23.59 3.25
N LYS A 217 -5.83 24.43 4.26
CA LYS A 217 -4.99 24.08 5.41
C LYS A 217 -5.57 22.93 6.23
N ASP A 218 -6.89 22.91 6.40
CA ASP A 218 -7.58 21.83 7.11
C ASP A 218 -7.49 20.54 6.28
N ILE A 219 -7.65 20.61 4.96
CA ILE A 219 -7.44 19.47 4.05
C ILE A 219 -6.02 18.91 4.17
N VAL A 220 -4.98 19.75 4.22
CA VAL A 220 -3.60 19.28 4.47
C VAL A 220 -3.50 18.56 5.81
N GLY A 221 -4.15 19.09 6.86
CA GLY A 221 -4.26 18.43 8.16
C GLY A 221 -4.94 17.06 8.09
N TYR A 222 -6.09 16.95 7.43
CA TYR A 222 -6.80 15.68 7.26
C TYR A 222 -6.01 14.70 6.40
N ALA A 223 -5.35 15.16 5.33
CA ALA A 223 -4.49 14.34 4.49
C ALA A 223 -3.31 13.76 5.27
N SER A 224 -2.71 14.51 6.20
CA SER A 224 -1.67 13.99 7.08
C SER A 224 -2.15 12.84 7.97
N GLN A 225 -3.43 12.88 8.37
CA GLN A 225 -4.08 11.79 9.11
C GLN A 225 -4.40 10.58 8.23
N LEU A 226 -4.76 10.78 6.96
CA LEU A 226 -4.95 9.69 5.99
C LEU A 226 -3.62 9.01 5.62
N ASN A 227 -2.54 9.79 5.53
CA ASN A 227 -1.18 9.28 5.41
C ASN A 227 -0.65 8.65 6.71
N SER A 228 -1.42 8.67 7.80
CA SER A 228 -1.11 7.87 9.00
C SER A 228 -1.38 6.37 8.79
N ALA A 229 -1.87 5.96 7.61
CA ALA A 229 -1.60 4.64 7.09
C ALA A 229 -0.09 4.55 6.83
N TYR A 230 0.64 3.94 7.78
CA TYR A 230 2.09 3.76 7.75
C TYR A 230 2.58 3.52 6.31
N PRO A 231 3.49 4.36 5.76
CA PRO A 231 3.96 4.18 4.41
C PRO A 231 4.67 2.82 4.32
N MET A 232 4.04 1.83 3.68
CA MET A 232 4.67 0.53 3.46
C MET A 232 6.05 0.72 2.84
N THR A 233 7.01 -0.07 3.30
CA THR A 233 8.37 -0.20 2.78
C THR A 233 8.36 -0.74 1.35
N ASP A 234 9.55 -0.86 0.76
CA ASP A 234 9.73 -1.59 -0.49
C ASP A 234 9.44 -3.10 -0.36
N THR A 235 9.52 -3.85 -1.46
CA THR A 235 9.37 -5.31 -1.49
C THR A 235 10.68 -6.05 -1.35
N GLY A 236 11.79 -5.38 -1.65
CA GLY A 236 13.12 -5.96 -1.78
C GLY A 236 13.42 -6.61 -3.13
N ILE A 237 12.46 -6.69 -4.07
CA ILE A 237 12.71 -7.26 -5.41
C ILE A 237 13.43 -6.24 -6.28
N THR A 238 14.72 -6.48 -6.53
CA THR A 238 15.56 -5.62 -7.38
C THR A 238 15.88 -6.23 -8.74
N LEU A 239 15.38 -7.44 -9.02
CA LEU A 239 15.65 -8.19 -10.25
C LEU A 239 14.40 -8.25 -11.15
N PHE A 240 14.64 -8.26 -12.45
CA PHE A 240 13.64 -8.34 -13.51
C PHE A 240 13.35 -9.77 -13.92
N ALA A 241 12.10 -9.99 -14.29
CA ALA A 241 11.67 -11.10 -15.10
C ALA A 241 11.93 -10.82 -16.59
N ASP A 242 12.39 -11.82 -17.33
CA ASP A 242 12.67 -11.74 -18.77
C ASP A 242 11.79 -12.70 -19.61
N GLY A 243 10.70 -13.20 -19.00
CA GLY A 243 9.83 -14.22 -19.60
C GLY A 243 10.37 -15.65 -19.50
N SER A 244 11.61 -15.85 -19.06
CA SER A 244 12.23 -17.16 -18.83
C SER A 244 12.67 -17.39 -17.37
N ALA A 245 13.12 -16.34 -16.69
CA ALA A 245 13.57 -16.35 -15.30
C ALA A 245 13.21 -15.02 -14.59
N PHE A 246 13.41 -14.98 -13.27
CA PHE A 246 13.25 -13.80 -12.39
C PHE A 246 14.61 -13.38 -11.80
N ALA A 247 15.62 -13.20 -12.64
CA ALA A 247 17.00 -13.03 -12.20
C ALA A 247 17.80 -12.03 -13.04
N SER A 248 17.15 -11.24 -13.90
CA SER A 248 17.84 -10.29 -14.75
C SER A 248 18.12 -8.99 -14.00
N ASP A 249 19.32 -8.41 -14.17
CA ASP A 249 19.66 -7.08 -13.63
C ASP A 249 19.15 -5.93 -14.52
N SER A 250 18.66 -6.25 -15.72
CA SER A 250 18.13 -5.28 -16.67
C SER A 250 16.71 -5.63 -17.09
N GLN A 251 15.89 -4.60 -17.24
CA GLN A 251 14.56 -4.70 -17.80
C GLN A 251 14.60 -5.19 -19.25
N ASP A 252 13.76 -6.17 -19.56
CA ASP A 252 13.42 -6.53 -20.94
C ASP A 252 12.30 -5.60 -21.43
N GLU A 253 12.45 -5.04 -22.63
CA GLU A 253 11.49 -4.12 -23.24
C GLU A 253 10.08 -4.74 -23.39
N GLN A 254 9.97 -6.06 -23.52
CA GLN A 254 8.69 -6.77 -23.61
C GLN A 254 7.98 -6.89 -22.26
N PHE A 255 8.72 -6.74 -21.16
CA PHE A 255 8.22 -6.88 -19.79
C PHE A 255 8.45 -5.58 -19.04
N ALA A 256 7.81 -4.53 -19.53
CA ALA A 256 7.94 -3.21 -18.93
C ALA A 256 7.21 -3.09 -17.57
N GLY A 257 7.60 -2.12 -16.75
CA GLY A 257 6.82 -1.77 -15.55
C GLY A 257 6.92 -2.77 -14.38
N GLN A 258 8.06 -3.45 -14.21
CA GLN A 258 8.25 -4.44 -13.15
C GLN A 258 8.63 -3.80 -11.81
N ASP A 259 8.48 -4.54 -10.71
CA ASP A 259 8.79 -4.05 -9.36
C ASP A 259 10.22 -3.51 -9.24
N ALA A 260 11.19 -4.20 -9.84
CA ALA A 260 12.59 -3.78 -9.91
C ALA A 260 12.86 -2.46 -10.67
N ASN A 261 11.84 -1.77 -11.23
CA ASN A 261 11.97 -0.43 -11.81
C ASN A 261 11.59 0.70 -10.85
N TYR A 262 10.92 0.40 -9.74
CA TYR A 262 10.25 1.40 -8.93
C TYR A 262 10.43 1.10 -7.45
N GLY A 263 10.50 2.16 -6.65
CA GLY A 263 10.53 2.02 -5.21
C GLY A 263 11.67 2.79 -4.58
N LEU A 264 11.83 2.55 -3.28
CA LEU A 264 12.92 3.06 -2.47
C LEU A 264 14.24 2.41 -2.89
N ASP A 265 14.22 1.20 -3.45
CA ASP A 265 15.38 0.52 -4.04
C ASP A 265 16.03 1.31 -5.20
N LYS A 266 15.25 2.16 -5.90
CA LYS A 266 15.74 3.08 -6.95
C LYS A 266 15.98 4.49 -6.47
N THR A 267 15.07 5.01 -5.67
CA THR A 267 15.07 6.45 -5.31
C THR A 267 16.00 6.74 -4.13
N ASN A 268 16.08 5.83 -3.16
CA ASN A 268 16.62 6.10 -1.82
C ASN A 268 17.30 4.86 -1.19
N ASN A 269 18.00 4.04 -1.97
CA ASN A 269 18.55 2.79 -1.47
C ASN A 269 19.89 2.95 -0.71
N ASP A 270 19.90 2.52 0.55
CA ASP A 270 21.12 2.37 1.36
C ASP A 270 21.17 0.99 2.02
N ASN A 271 21.85 0.05 1.36
CA ASN A 271 22.02 -1.32 1.85
C ASN A 271 22.80 -1.45 3.18
N SER A 272 23.31 -0.35 3.75
CA SER A 272 23.98 -0.37 5.05
C SER A 272 23.01 -0.40 6.23
N ASP A 273 21.78 0.09 6.04
CA ASP A 273 20.75 0.15 7.08
C ASP A 273 19.47 -0.63 6.74
N GLY A 274 19.40 -1.23 5.56
CA GLY A 274 18.37 -2.21 5.18
C GLY A 274 18.51 -2.53 3.70
N LEU A 275 18.18 -3.74 3.27
CA LEU A 275 18.38 -4.11 1.86
C LEU A 275 17.29 -3.52 0.96
N ALA A 276 17.65 -3.10 -0.25
CA ALA A 276 16.72 -2.87 -1.36
C ALA A 276 15.52 -1.96 -0.99
N GLY A 277 15.82 -0.77 -0.48
CA GLY A 277 14.82 0.24 -0.13
C GLY A 277 14.22 0.12 1.27
N PHE A 278 14.51 -0.96 2.00
CA PHE A 278 14.28 -1.01 3.44
C PHE A 278 15.33 -0.16 4.18
N SER A 279 14.94 0.45 5.30
CA SER A 279 15.86 1.26 6.11
C SER A 279 15.50 1.16 7.59
N TYR A 280 16.46 0.71 8.39
CA TYR A 280 16.28 0.31 9.78
C TYR A 280 17.37 0.87 10.70
N LEU A 281 16.96 1.23 11.91
CA LEU A 281 17.83 1.69 12.97
C LEU A 281 17.67 0.80 14.20
N LYS A 282 18.77 0.18 14.63
CA LYS A 282 18.80 -0.58 15.89
C LYS A 282 18.70 0.38 17.08
N LEU A 283 17.89 0.01 18.07
CA LEU A 283 17.71 0.76 19.31
C LEU A 283 18.09 -0.10 20.52
N ASP A 284 18.70 0.54 21.52
CA ASP A 284 18.90 -0.07 22.83
C ASP A 284 17.59 -0.13 23.65
N ALA A 285 17.65 -0.71 24.84
CA ALA A 285 16.48 -0.86 25.71
C ALA A 285 15.84 0.48 26.10
N LYS A 286 16.58 1.60 26.07
CA LYS A 286 16.07 2.95 26.40
C LYS A 286 15.55 3.69 25.16
N GLY A 287 15.72 3.11 23.98
CA GLY A 287 15.29 3.69 22.72
C GLY A 287 16.30 4.67 22.14
N GLU A 288 17.59 4.53 22.52
CA GLU A 288 18.68 5.28 21.94
C GLU A 288 19.26 4.56 20.73
N ALA A 289 19.67 5.33 19.72
CA ALA A 289 20.21 4.82 18.47
C ALA A 289 21.52 4.05 18.70
N LEU A 290 21.61 2.87 18.08
CA LEU A 290 22.81 2.05 18.04
C LEU A 290 23.47 2.12 16.65
N VAL A 291 24.75 1.75 16.61
CA VAL A 291 25.47 1.55 15.35
C VAL A 291 24.90 0.33 14.58
N ALA A 292 24.97 0.36 13.25
CA ALA A 292 24.36 -0.67 12.40
C ALA A 292 24.90 -2.09 12.68
N ASP A 293 26.18 -2.22 13.01
CA ASP A 293 26.87 -3.48 13.33
C ASP A 293 26.75 -3.90 14.81
N ALA A 294 25.91 -3.22 15.60
CA ALA A 294 25.62 -3.62 16.97
C ALA A 294 25.17 -5.08 17.02
N GLN A 295 25.81 -5.85 17.89
CA GLN A 295 25.57 -7.29 18.06
C GLN A 295 24.35 -7.58 18.92
N GLN A 296 23.87 -6.59 19.68
CA GLN A 296 22.70 -6.68 20.55
C GLN A 296 21.90 -5.39 20.46
N TRP A 297 20.58 -5.52 20.37
CA TRP A 297 19.61 -4.43 20.33
C TRP A 297 18.27 -4.94 20.86
N SER A 298 17.47 -4.02 21.39
CA SER A 298 16.17 -4.34 21.99
C SER A 298 15.01 -4.08 21.04
N CYS A 299 15.17 -3.12 20.12
CA CYS A 299 14.16 -2.80 19.11
C CYS A 299 14.79 -2.39 17.79
N VAL A 300 13.97 -2.38 16.75
CA VAL A 300 14.31 -1.88 15.43
C VAL A 300 13.32 -0.77 15.08
N LYS A 301 13.81 0.42 14.79
CA LYS A 301 13.02 1.49 14.20
C LYS A 301 13.10 1.38 12.69
N ASP A 302 11.96 1.23 12.04
CA ASP A 302 11.85 1.38 10.60
C ASP A 302 11.79 2.88 10.27
N LEU A 303 12.77 3.36 9.50
CA LEU A 303 12.92 4.77 9.17
C LEU A 303 11.95 5.21 8.06
N ASN A 304 11.44 4.26 7.27
CA ASN A 304 10.45 4.53 6.24
C ASN A 304 9.06 4.73 6.86
N THR A 305 8.65 3.82 7.75
CA THR A 305 7.32 3.88 8.41
C THR A 305 7.30 4.74 9.67
N GLY A 306 8.44 4.92 10.33
CA GLY A 306 8.53 5.51 11.66
C GLY A 306 8.15 4.55 12.81
N LEU A 307 7.77 3.32 12.49
CA LEU A 307 7.40 2.29 13.47
C LEU A 307 8.61 1.80 14.25
N ILE A 308 8.40 1.48 15.51
CA ILE A 308 9.37 0.81 16.37
C ILE A 308 8.86 -0.60 16.65
N TRP A 309 9.65 -1.58 16.26
CA TRP A 309 9.37 -3.00 16.40
C TRP A 309 10.18 -3.61 17.52
N GLU A 310 9.55 -4.46 18.32
CA GLU A 310 10.30 -5.24 19.30
C GLU A 310 11.28 -6.20 18.59
N ASN A 311 12.47 -6.36 19.15
CA ASN A 311 13.37 -7.44 18.76
C ASN A 311 13.11 -8.65 19.68
N LYS A 312 12.75 -9.79 19.09
CA LYS A 312 12.50 -11.04 19.83
C LYS A 312 13.82 -11.67 20.27
N ALA A 313 13.74 -12.57 21.25
CA ALA A 313 14.82 -13.43 21.69
C ALA A 313 14.69 -14.85 21.08
N ALA A 314 15.75 -15.64 21.16
CA ALA A 314 15.73 -17.09 20.94
C ALA A 314 16.23 -17.76 22.22
N ASP A 315 15.45 -17.61 23.28
CA ASP A 315 15.65 -18.12 24.62
C ASP A 315 14.30 -18.58 25.16
N GLY A 316 14.00 -19.87 25.09
CA GLY A 316 12.70 -20.44 25.46
C GLY A 316 12.27 -20.23 26.93
N ALA A 317 13.11 -19.63 27.78
CA ALA A 317 12.72 -19.19 29.12
C ALA A 317 12.29 -17.70 29.18
N SER A 318 12.49 -16.95 28.10
CA SER A 318 12.17 -15.53 27.99
C SER A 318 10.73 -15.32 27.51
N VAL A 319 10.01 -14.37 28.12
CA VAL A 319 8.70 -13.91 27.64
C VAL A 319 8.81 -13.30 26.22
N GLN A 320 9.99 -12.81 25.86
CA GLN A 320 10.25 -12.25 24.52
C GLN A 320 10.77 -13.29 23.53
N ASP A 321 10.73 -14.59 23.87
CA ASP A 321 11.10 -15.63 22.94
C ASP A 321 10.27 -15.58 21.65
N LYS A 322 10.90 -15.91 20.52
CA LYS A 322 10.27 -15.90 19.21
C LYS A 322 9.13 -16.92 19.11
N ASP A 323 9.22 -18.04 19.82
CA ASP A 323 8.25 -19.14 19.78
C ASP A 323 7.20 -19.03 20.90
N HIS A 324 7.21 -17.95 21.69
CA HIS A 324 6.22 -17.71 22.75
C HIS A 324 4.83 -17.44 22.17
N LEU A 325 3.89 -18.35 22.42
CA LEU A 325 2.52 -18.30 21.92
C LEU A 325 1.61 -17.51 22.86
N LEU A 326 0.82 -16.59 22.29
CA LEU A 326 -0.10 -15.73 23.03
C LEU A 326 -1.51 -15.80 22.45
N VAL A 327 -2.50 -15.74 23.34
CA VAL A 327 -3.92 -15.69 22.99
C VAL A 327 -4.35 -14.27 22.65
N TYR A 328 -5.08 -14.14 21.54
CA TYR A 328 -5.79 -12.91 21.18
C TYR A 328 -7.21 -12.89 21.76
N ILE A 329 -7.54 -11.78 22.43
CA ILE A 329 -8.87 -11.56 23.04
C ILE A 329 -9.51 -10.36 22.34
N LYS A 330 -10.64 -10.61 21.69
CA LYS A 330 -11.51 -9.57 21.13
C LYS A 330 -12.57 -9.15 22.16
N ASP A 331 -12.84 -7.85 22.28
CA ASP A 331 -13.96 -7.27 23.03
C ASP A 331 -14.07 -7.73 24.50
N ASP A 332 -12.94 -7.84 25.21
CA ASP A 332 -12.86 -8.19 26.64
C ASP A 332 -13.59 -9.48 27.04
N ARG A 333 -13.77 -10.42 26.09
CA ARG A 333 -14.36 -11.73 26.39
C ARG A 333 -13.52 -12.50 27.40
N ALA A 334 -14.17 -13.39 28.16
CA ALA A 334 -13.45 -14.31 29.02
C ALA A 334 -12.58 -15.27 28.18
N VAL A 335 -11.35 -15.48 28.63
CA VAL A 335 -10.43 -16.47 28.04
C VAL A 335 -10.93 -17.86 28.36
N ILE A 336 -10.95 -18.74 27.35
CA ILE A 336 -11.36 -20.13 27.52
C ILE A 336 -10.13 -20.97 27.91
N GLU A 337 -10.31 -21.95 28.79
CA GLU A 337 -9.21 -22.81 29.28
C GLU A 337 -8.45 -23.52 28.14
N GLY A 338 -9.16 -23.94 27.09
CA GLY A 338 -8.54 -24.50 25.89
C GLY A 338 -7.54 -23.56 25.22
N GLU A 339 -7.83 -22.26 25.17
CA GLU A 339 -6.92 -21.26 24.57
C GLU A 339 -5.67 -21.06 25.42
N VAL A 340 -5.85 -21.02 26.75
CA VAL A 340 -4.73 -20.92 27.69
C VAL A 340 -3.82 -22.15 27.60
N SER A 341 -4.39 -23.33 27.37
CA SER A 341 -3.63 -24.57 27.25
C SER A 341 -2.71 -24.63 26.02
N GLU A 342 -2.97 -23.80 25.00
CA GLU A 342 -2.11 -23.65 23.83
C GLU A 342 -1.09 -22.51 23.98
N ALA A 343 -1.26 -21.61 24.94
CA ALA A 343 -0.34 -20.50 25.19
C ALA A 343 0.94 -20.96 25.89
N SER A 344 2.05 -20.24 25.66
CA SER A 344 3.34 -20.54 26.29
C SER A 344 3.48 -19.98 27.71
N CYS A 345 2.43 -20.06 28.54
CA CYS A 345 2.37 -19.36 29.82
C CYS A 345 2.45 -20.23 31.07
N ASP A 346 2.84 -21.51 30.93
CA ASP A 346 3.17 -22.42 32.04
C ASP A 346 4.52 -22.09 32.70
N ASP A 347 4.91 -20.82 32.70
CA ASP A 347 6.18 -20.31 33.23
C ASP A 347 5.97 -19.44 34.49
N ALA A 348 7.07 -18.93 35.04
CA ALA A 348 7.00 -18.08 36.24
C ALA A 348 6.34 -16.72 36.00
N ASN A 349 6.19 -16.29 34.74
CA ASN A 349 5.65 -14.98 34.36
C ASN A 349 4.13 -15.04 34.17
N GLY A 350 3.58 -16.18 33.76
CA GLY A 350 2.14 -16.37 33.60
C GLY A 350 1.51 -15.48 32.53
N ILE A 351 2.27 -15.13 31.49
CA ILE A 351 1.84 -14.23 30.40
C ILE A 351 1.25 -15.07 29.27
N CYS A 352 -0.07 -15.23 29.28
CA CYS A 352 -0.82 -16.05 28.32
C CYS A 352 -1.41 -15.24 27.16
N THR A 353 -1.59 -13.93 27.34
CA THR A 353 -2.39 -13.11 26.42
C THR A 353 -1.58 -11.95 25.88
N ILE A 354 -1.97 -11.47 24.70
CA ILE A 354 -1.35 -10.30 24.07
C ILE A 354 -1.50 -9.05 24.96
N ALA A 355 -2.61 -8.89 25.68
CA ALA A 355 -2.82 -7.78 26.60
C ALA A 355 -1.85 -7.81 27.79
N GLN A 356 -1.60 -8.99 28.36
CA GLN A 356 -0.58 -9.17 29.41
C GLN A 356 0.82 -8.89 28.86
N TYR A 357 1.12 -9.34 27.64
CA TYR A 357 2.42 -9.12 27.03
C TYR A 357 2.70 -7.64 26.71
N LYS A 358 1.71 -6.91 26.19
CA LYS A 358 1.77 -5.45 26.03
C LYS A 358 2.08 -4.76 27.36
N THR A 359 1.38 -5.16 28.42
CA THR A 359 1.60 -4.63 29.77
C THR A 359 3.03 -4.89 30.23
N TYR A 360 3.52 -6.11 30.04
CA TYR A 360 4.89 -6.50 30.36
C TYR A 360 5.91 -5.59 29.64
N LEU A 361 5.81 -5.41 28.32
CA LEU A 361 6.74 -4.55 27.58
C LEU A 361 6.67 -3.08 28.03
N ASN A 362 5.47 -2.58 28.33
CA ASN A 362 5.27 -1.21 28.81
C ASN A 362 5.85 -0.99 30.24
N GLU A 363 5.98 -2.05 31.04
CA GLU A 363 6.51 -1.98 32.41
C GLU A 363 8.04 -2.18 32.49
N LEU A 364 8.69 -2.61 31.40
CA LEU A 364 10.15 -2.70 31.29
C LEU A 364 10.82 -1.32 31.44
N GLU A 365 12.14 -1.34 31.68
CA GLU A 365 12.98 -0.14 31.84
C GLU A 365 12.42 0.87 32.85
N GLU A 366 12.16 0.41 34.08
CA GLU A 366 11.59 1.23 35.15
C GLU A 366 10.27 1.93 34.76
N LYS A 367 9.39 1.21 34.04
CA LYS A 367 8.12 1.71 33.50
C LYS A 367 8.28 2.82 32.45
N GLN A 368 9.45 2.91 31.81
CA GLN A 368 9.60 3.71 30.60
C GLN A 368 9.17 2.96 29.35
N GLY A 369 8.96 1.65 29.46
CA GLY A 369 8.62 0.76 28.37
C GLY A 369 9.83 0.39 27.53
N LEU A 370 9.80 -0.80 26.92
CA LEU A 370 10.88 -1.26 26.06
C LEU A 370 11.16 -0.24 24.95
N CYS A 371 12.42 0.16 24.81
CA CYS A 371 12.91 1.15 23.84
C CYS A 371 12.25 2.54 23.98
N GLY A 372 11.74 2.85 25.18
CA GLY A 372 11.02 4.09 25.45
C GLY A 372 9.62 4.16 24.84
N VAL A 373 9.09 3.06 24.31
CA VAL A 373 7.73 2.94 23.79
C VAL A 373 6.80 2.54 24.94
N LYS A 374 5.78 3.37 25.19
CA LYS A 374 4.84 3.22 26.31
C LYS A 374 3.48 2.67 25.93
N ASP A 375 3.22 2.54 24.64
CA ASP A 375 1.97 2.04 24.09
C ASP A 375 2.28 1.00 23.01
N TRP A 376 2.82 -0.15 23.45
CA TRP A 376 3.01 -1.29 22.55
C TRP A 376 1.66 -1.83 22.08
N GLN A 377 1.52 -1.97 20.77
CA GLN A 377 0.31 -2.42 20.09
C GLN A 377 0.56 -3.70 19.30
N LEU A 378 -0.52 -4.44 19.06
CA LEU A 378 -0.50 -5.54 18.11
C LEU A 378 -0.57 -4.88 16.73
N PRO A 379 0.31 -5.20 15.79
CA PRO A 379 0.32 -4.53 14.49
C PRO A 379 -0.93 -4.88 13.70
N THR A 380 -1.39 -3.96 12.86
CA THR A 380 -2.29 -4.28 11.76
C THR A 380 -1.55 -5.16 10.75
N PHE A 381 -2.31 -5.84 9.90
CA PHE A 381 -1.75 -6.64 8.81
C PHE A 381 -0.79 -5.83 7.95
N ASP A 382 -1.17 -4.62 7.50
CA ASP A 382 -0.33 -3.78 6.65
C ASP A 382 0.97 -3.33 7.34
N GLN A 383 0.92 -3.07 8.65
CA GLN A 383 2.11 -2.77 9.44
C GLN A 383 3.05 -3.97 9.48
N LEU A 384 2.55 -5.16 9.81
CA LEU A 384 3.42 -6.34 9.88
C LEU A 384 3.95 -6.76 8.50
N TYR A 385 3.12 -6.61 7.47
CA TYR A 385 3.48 -6.88 6.09
C TYR A 385 4.57 -5.95 5.57
N SER A 386 4.73 -4.75 6.15
CA SER A 386 5.85 -3.85 5.81
C SER A 386 7.21 -4.34 6.30
N LEU A 387 7.29 -5.50 6.95
CA LEU A 387 8.58 -6.15 7.23
C LEU A 387 8.94 -7.21 6.18
N VAL A 388 8.03 -7.55 5.27
CA VAL A 388 8.22 -8.66 4.32
C VAL A 388 9.18 -8.24 3.22
N ASN A 389 10.37 -8.83 3.20
CA ASN A 389 11.33 -8.73 2.11
C ASN A 389 11.24 -9.98 1.21
N PHE A 390 10.63 -9.82 0.02
CA PHE A 390 10.37 -10.88 -0.94
C PHE A 390 11.64 -11.45 -1.60
N ALA A 391 12.72 -10.67 -1.63
CA ALA A 391 14.00 -11.13 -2.16
C ALA A 391 14.82 -11.90 -1.12
N SER A 392 14.57 -11.71 0.19
CA SER A 392 15.41 -12.27 1.25
C SER A 392 15.51 -13.79 1.18
N THR A 393 16.72 -14.30 0.96
CA THR A 393 17.07 -15.73 0.98
C THR A 393 17.80 -16.13 2.26
N ASP A 394 17.93 -15.21 3.20
CA ASP A 394 18.77 -15.36 4.37
C ASP A 394 18.10 -16.29 5.40
N SER A 395 18.91 -17.08 6.10
CA SER A 395 18.44 -18.07 7.06
C SER A 395 18.35 -17.47 8.47
N GLY A 396 17.17 -17.57 9.09
CA GLY A 396 16.93 -17.14 10.47
C GLY A 396 17.53 -18.09 11.51
N SER A 397 17.08 -17.97 12.76
CA SER A 397 17.59 -18.72 13.92
C SER A 397 17.54 -20.26 13.82
N ASP A 398 16.72 -20.81 12.92
CA ASP A 398 16.48 -22.26 12.75
C ASP A 398 16.91 -22.79 11.37
N ASP A 399 17.85 -22.10 10.69
CA ASP A 399 18.27 -22.40 9.31
C ASP A 399 17.13 -22.36 8.27
N VAL A 400 15.98 -21.79 8.63
CA VAL A 400 14.82 -21.57 7.76
C VAL A 400 14.99 -20.23 7.06
N GLN A 401 14.76 -20.19 5.74
CA GLN A 401 14.81 -18.96 4.98
C GLN A 401 13.62 -18.07 5.34
N MET A 402 13.91 -16.84 5.75
CA MET A 402 12.90 -15.89 6.19
C MET A 402 12.77 -14.71 5.24
N ALA A 403 11.53 -14.35 4.93
CA ALA A 403 11.13 -13.21 4.13
C ALA A 403 11.20 -11.89 4.92
N VAL A 404 12.29 -11.66 5.64
CA VAL A 404 12.56 -10.46 6.43
C VAL A 404 14.06 -10.21 6.45
N ASP A 405 14.49 -8.98 6.74
CA ASP A 405 15.92 -8.68 6.94
C ASP A 405 16.40 -9.25 8.29
N ILE A 406 17.00 -10.43 8.25
CA ILE A 406 17.47 -11.13 9.46
C ILE A 406 18.59 -10.39 10.21
N LYS A 407 19.26 -9.41 9.59
CA LYS A 407 20.27 -8.60 10.30
C LYS A 407 19.65 -7.71 11.37
N PHE A 408 18.36 -7.41 11.22
CA PHE A 408 17.55 -6.60 12.13
C PHE A 408 16.51 -7.45 12.87
N PHE A 409 16.01 -8.50 12.24
CA PHE A 409 14.99 -9.40 12.80
C PHE A 409 15.43 -10.87 12.82
N PRO A 410 16.56 -11.21 13.49
CA PRO A 410 17.16 -12.55 13.43
C PRO A 410 16.29 -13.64 14.05
N ASN A 411 15.53 -13.27 15.09
CA ASN A 411 14.67 -14.17 15.84
C ASN A 411 13.23 -14.03 15.33
N THR A 412 13.02 -14.37 14.06
CA THR A 412 11.69 -14.50 13.47
C THR A 412 11.33 -15.98 13.46
N ALA A 413 10.16 -16.30 14.00
CA ALA A 413 9.67 -17.66 14.14
C ALA A 413 9.19 -18.21 12.79
N ASP A 414 9.36 -19.50 12.61
CA ASP A 414 8.74 -20.25 11.51
C ASP A 414 7.27 -20.54 11.85
N ASN A 415 6.44 -19.49 11.91
CA ASN A 415 5.03 -19.56 12.26
C ASN A 415 4.27 -18.33 11.71
N ASP A 416 2.94 -18.38 11.80
CA ASP A 416 2.06 -17.24 11.55
C ASP A 416 2.01 -16.32 12.76
N TYR A 417 1.98 -15.02 12.51
CA TYR A 417 1.93 -13.99 13.54
C TYR A 417 0.54 -13.36 13.64
N TRP A 418 0.08 -13.11 14.87
CA TRP A 418 -1.16 -12.36 15.07
C TRP A 418 -1.08 -10.94 14.50
N THR A 419 -2.18 -10.49 13.90
CA THR A 419 -2.43 -9.08 13.56
C THR A 419 -3.73 -8.61 14.18
N SER A 420 -3.91 -7.29 14.29
CA SER A 420 -5.15 -6.67 14.74
C SER A 420 -6.16 -6.44 13.61
N THR A 421 -5.95 -6.99 12.41
CA THR A 421 -6.83 -6.76 11.25
C THR A 421 -7.87 -7.87 11.11
N PRO A 422 -9.18 -7.56 11.19
CA PRO A 422 -10.26 -8.51 10.89
C PRO A 422 -10.21 -9.06 9.47
N SER A 423 -10.32 -10.38 9.34
CA SER A 423 -10.56 -11.06 8.07
C SER A 423 -12.06 -11.07 7.79
N VAL A 424 -12.51 -10.73 6.59
CA VAL A 424 -13.95 -10.80 6.23
C VAL A 424 -14.40 -12.20 5.81
N GLU A 425 -13.56 -13.22 6.04
CA GLU A 425 -13.89 -14.60 5.69
C GLU A 425 -15.23 -14.99 6.33
N ASN A 426 -16.22 -15.30 5.48
CA ASN A 426 -17.59 -15.66 5.83
C ASN A 426 -18.52 -14.55 6.39
N TYR A 427 -18.10 -13.28 6.41
CA TYR A 427 -18.93 -12.16 6.91
C TYR A 427 -19.06 -10.99 5.93
N ALA A 428 -20.19 -10.29 6.00
CA ALA A 428 -20.46 -9.12 5.15
C ALA A 428 -19.73 -7.83 5.60
N SER A 429 -19.13 -7.81 6.80
CA SER A 429 -18.43 -6.64 7.35
C SER A 429 -17.32 -7.02 8.33
N MET A 430 -16.27 -6.20 8.41
CA MET A 430 -15.09 -6.42 9.26
C MET A 430 -15.43 -6.44 10.76
N ASP A 431 -16.33 -5.56 11.22
CA ASP A 431 -16.70 -5.46 12.64
C ASP A 431 -17.32 -6.76 13.18
N GLN A 432 -18.02 -7.48 12.32
CA GLN A 432 -18.71 -8.74 12.65
C GLN A 432 -17.81 -9.97 12.59
N SER A 433 -16.57 -9.83 12.09
CA SER A 433 -15.73 -10.99 11.91
C SER A 433 -15.16 -11.52 13.23
N ALA A 434 -15.24 -12.84 13.37
CA ALA A 434 -14.54 -13.58 14.41
C ALA A 434 -13.10 -13.96 14.04
N TYR A 435 -12.68 -13.70 12.79
CA TYR A 435 -11.40 -14.12 12.24
C TYR A 435 -10.42 -12.95 12.15
N MET A 436 -9.16 -13.22 12.49
CA MET A 436 -8.06 -12.26 12.33
C MET A 436 -7.13 -12.73 11.21
N TRP A 437 -6.69 -11.80 10.37
CA TRP A 437 -5.60 -12.10 9.45
C TRP A 437 -4.32 -12.35 10.23
N THR A 438 -3.54 -13.30 9.76
CA THR A 438 -2.19 -13.57 10.27
C THR A 438 -1.19 -13.59 9.12
N LEU A 439 0.09 -13.51 9.46
CA LEU A 439 1.16 -13.42 8.48
C LEU A 439 2.36 -14.29 8.87
N GLY A 440 2.75 -15.20 7.98
CA GLY A 440 3.98 -15.98 8.08
C GLY A 440 5.14 -15.35 7.31
N PHE A 441 6.36 -15.49 7.85
CA PHE A 441 7.60 -15.01 7.24
C PHE A 441 8.44 -16.13 6.62
N ASN A 442 8.08 -17.40 6.76
CA ASN A 442 8.80 -18.50 6.10
C ASN A 442 8.73 -18.32 4.58
N ARG A 443 9.88 -18.34 3.89
CA ARG A 443 9.95 -18.14 2.44
C ARG A 443 9.07 -19.10 1.63
N TRP A 444 8.85 -20.33 2.10
CA TRP A 444 8.00 -21.32 1.43
C TRP A 444 6.51 -21.00 1.50
N TYR A 445 6.10 -20.20 2.49
CA TYR A 445 4.71 -19.77 2.73
C TYR A 445 4.63 -18.24 2.90
N MET A 446 5.56 -17.50 2.29
CA MET A 446 5.71 -16.07 2.46
C MET A 446 4.46 -15.33 1.98
N GLY A 447 3.90 -14.49 2.84
CA GLY A 447 2.67 -13.76 2.52
C GLY A 447 1.43 -14.65 2.47
N ALA A 448 1.51 -15.91 2.91
CA ALA A 448 0.33 -16.72 3.16
C ALA A 448 -0.51 -16.03 4.23
N THR A 449 -1.70 -15.60 3.82
CA THR A 449 -2.69 -15.04 4.72
C THR A 449 -3.62 -16.17 5.15
N THR A 450 -3.38 -16.71 6.33
CA THR A 450 -4.33 -17.55 7.05
C THR A 450 -5.18 -16.66 7.93
N SER A 451 -6.43 -17.07 8.13
CA SER A 451 -7.31 -16.40 9.08
C SER A 451 -7.72 -17.39 10.15
N TYR A 452 -7.60 -16.98 11.41
CA TYR A 452 -7.88 -17.81 12.56
C TYR A 452 -8.99 -17.20 13.40
N SER A 453 -9.95 -18.02 13.80
CA SER A 453 -11.00 -17.63 14.73
C SER A 453 -10.57 -17.82 16.17
N TYR A 454 -11.06 -16.98 17.07
CA TYR A 454 -11.03 -17.29 18.50
C TYR A 454 -11.99 -18.44 18.83
N CYS A 455 -11.68 -19.22 19.87
CA CYS A 455 -12.56 -20.31 20.29
C CYS A 455 -13.87 -19.75 20.85
N VAL A 456 -15.00 -20.36 20.49
CA VAL A 456 -16.33 -20.00 21.02
C VAL A 456 -16.78 -20.93 22.14
N SER A 457 -16.14 -22.09 22.29
CA SER A 457 -16.30 -23.01 23.42
C SER A 457 -15.04 -23.86 23.64
N GLN A 458 -14.95 -24.55 24.77
CA GLN A 458 -13.82 -25.43 25.10
C GLN A 458 -13.66 -26.62 24.12
N ASP A 459 -14.75 -27.05 23.50
CA ASP A 459 -14.77 -28.19 22.57
C ASP A 459 -14.65 -27.76 21.08
N ASP A 460 -14.52 -26.47 20.80
CA ASP A 460 -14.68 -25.86 19.46
C ASP A 460 -13.46 -24.98 19.06
N CYS A 461 -12.26 -25.46 19.38
CA CYS A 461 -11.00 -24.90 18.88
C CYS A 461 -10.56 -25.69 17.64
N ASP A 462 -11.16 -25.37 16.48
CA ASP A 462 -10.80 -26.03 15.21
C ASP A 462 -9.44 -25.58 14.64
N TYR A 463 -8.88 -24.49 15.19
CA TYR A 463 -7.69 -23.80 14.71
C TYR A 463 -6.80 -23.36 15.88
N PRO A 464 -5.49 -23.13 15.65
CA PRO A 464 -4.61 -22.60 16.68
C PRO A 464 -5.16 -21.30 17.26
N SER A 465 -5.29 -21.28 18.58
CA SER A 465 -5.87 -20.19 19.37
C SER A 465 -4.81 -19.32 20.06
N ALA A 466 -3.54 -19.78 20.01
CA ALA A 466 -2.37 -19.04 20.43
C ALA A 466 -1.30 -19.05 19.32
N LEU A 467 -0.74 -17.88 19.01
CA LEU A 467 0.28 -17.68 17.98
C LEU A 467 1.35 -16.70 18.48
N PRO A 468 2.55 -16.69 17.87
CA PRO A 468 3.55 -15.67 18.14
C PRO A 468 3.06 -14.26 17.81
N VAL A 469 3.68 -13.28 18.45
CA VAL A 469 3.49 -11.86 18.14
C VAL A 469 4.84 -11.13 18.02
N ARG A 470 4.83 -10.08 17.20
CA ARG A 470 5.84 -9.02 17.22
C ARG A 470 5.11 -7.69 17.41
N LEU A 471 5.16 -7.15 18.61
CA LEU A 471 4.50 -5.90 18.92
C LEU A 471 5.20 -4.72 18.25
N VAL A 472 4.42 -3.66 18.02
CA VAL A 472 4.84 -2.43 17.36
C VAL A 472 4.41 -1.22 18.17
N GLY A 473 5.14 -0.11 18.08
CA GLY A 473 4.72 1.16 18.65
C GLY A 473 5.39 2.35 17.97
N VAL A 474 5.12 3.54 18.53
CA VAL A 474 5.69 4.81 18.10
C VAL A 474 6.19 5.57 19.33
N LYS A 475 7.22 6.41 19.15
CA LYS A 475 7.83 7.22 20.22
C LYS A 475 7.55 8.69 20.03
#